data_AF-A0A1H8ZH27-F1
#
_entry.id   AF-A0A1H8ZH27-F1
#
_cell.length_a   1.000
_cell.length_b   1.000
_cell.length_c   1.000
_cell.angle_alpha   90.00
_cell.angle_beta   90.00
_cell.angle_gamma   90.00
#
_symmetry.space_group_name_H-M   'P 1'
#
loop_
_entity.id
_entity.type
_entity.pdbx_description
1 polymer ?
#
loop_
_entity_poly.entity_id
_entity_poly.type
_entity_poly.pdbx_seq_one_letter_code
_entity_poly.pdbx_strand_id
1 'polypeptide(L)'
;MLVDEYGGIIAGHGRVLAAQKLGIAEVPVMVAAGWTEAQRRAYVLADNRLALDAGWDEDMLRTELADLGELGFDLPLTGFSAVELGKLLPNISEGDAEFLPAVPEHAVSRLGDLWILGDHRIICGDSTDAAVVAELLAGAKPHLMVTDPPYGVDYDPEWRARAEVSSSDRLGKVENDHRADWREAWALFPGEVAYVWHAGIYAINVAESLQSTGFSLRSQIIWAKPRLVLSRGHYHWQHEPCWYAVREGGQGHWQGLRDQTIIWAIDGASEDQDTRHSTQKPVECMRRPMRNNSKAGDTVYEPFSGSGTTIIAAEIEKRRCLAVELSPEYVDLAVLRWQAFTGNLATLDGEGSFLDVQQKRNLATSSLVEVAS
;
A
#
# COMPACT_ATOMS: atom_id res chain seq x y z
N MET A 1 -21.34 -38.38 -10.27
CA MET A 1 -20.51 -39.17 -9.33
C MET A 1 -20.22 -40.52 -9.96
N LEU A 2 -19.09 -41.17 -9.68
CA LEU A 2 -18.77 -42.50 -10.18
C LEU A 2 -18.96 -43.53 -9.06
N VAL A 3 -19.73 -44.58 -9.32
CA VAL A 3 -20.01 -45.65 -8.36
C VAL A 3 -19.74 -47.02 -8.98
N ASP A 4 -19.46 -48.01 -8.14
CA ASP A 4 -19.40 -49.42 -8.57
C ASP A 4 -20.80 -50.04 -8.70
N GLU A 5 -20.86 -51.26 -9.23
CA GLU A 5 -22.10 -52.00 -9.46
C GLU A 5 -22.87 -52.36 -8.17
N TYR A 6 -22.23 -52.20 -7.01
CA TYR A 6 -22.80 -52.47 -5.69
C TYR A 6 -23.16 -51.18 -4.94
N GLY A 7 -23.04 -50.02 -5.58
CA GLY A 7 -23.35 -48.71 -4.99
C GLY A 7 -22.22 -48.10 -4.17
N GLY A 8 -21.02 -48.68 -4.18
CA GLY A 8 -19.81 -48.11 -3.56
C GLY A 8 -19.30 -46.89 -4.33
N ILE A 9 -18.98 -45.80 -3.63
CA ILE A 9 -18.50 -44.56 -4.26
C ILE A 9 -17.04 -44.75 -4.69
N ILE A 10 -16.76 -44.60 -5.98
CA ILE A 10 -15.41 -44.64 -6.55
C ILE A 10 -14.83 -43.20 -6.62
N ALA A 11 -15.62 -42.22 -7.07
CA ALA A 11 -15.18 -40.82 -7.18
C ALA A 11 -16.35 -39.82 -7.07
N GLY A 12 -16.10 -38.66 -6.44
CA GLY A 12 -17.12 -37.62 -6.24
C GLY A 12 -17.70 -37.50 -4.82
N HIS A 13 -16.95 -37.92 -3.80
CA HIS A 13 -17.33 -37.79 -2.38
C HIS A 13 -17.73 -36.36 -1.97
N GLY A 14 -17.06 -35.34 -2.51
CA GLY A 14 -17.42 -33.93 -2.27
C GLY A 14 -18.83 -33.55 -2.77
N ARG A 15 -19.28 -34.17 -3.87
CA ARG A 15 -20.61 -33.94 -4.43
C ARG A 15 -21.71 -34.54 -3.55
N VAL A 16 -21.41 -35.65 -2.86
CA VAL A 16 -22.30 -36.27 -1.87
C VAL A 16 -22.40 -35.41 -0.62
N LEU A 17 -21.27 -34.93 -0.11
CA LEU A 17 -21.24 -34.03 1.05
C LEU A 17 -21.97 -32.71 0.75
N ALA A 18 -21.82 -32.17 -0.45
CA ALA A 18 -22.55 -30.98 -0.89
C ALA A 18 -24.06 -31.25 -1.02
N ALA A 19 -24.46 -32.37 -1.61
CA ALA A 19 -25.86 -32.77 -1.73
C ALA A 19 -26.53 -32.97 -0.35
N GLN A 20 -25.82 -33.56 0.62
CA GLN A 20 -26.29 -33.72 2.00
C GLN A 20 -26.51 -32.36 2.68
N LYS A 21 -25.57 -31.42 2.53
CA LYS A 21 -25.72 -30.06 3.07
C LYS A 21 -26.87 -29.28 2.45
N LEU A 22 -27.15 -29.52 1.17
CA LEU A 22 -28.21 -28.84 0.41
C LEU A 22 -29.57 -29.56 0.48
N GLY A 23 -29.68 -30.67 1.21
CA GLY A 23 -30.91 -31.45 1.31
C GLY A 23 -31.36 -32.09 -0.02
N ILE A 24 -30.44 -32.30 -0.96
CA ILE A 24 -30.73 -32.90 -2.27
C ILE A 24 -30.84 -34.41 -2.08
N ALA A 25 -32.03 -34.96 -2.33
CA ALA A 25 -32.33 -36.38 -2.11
C ALA A 25 -31.71 -37.32 -3.15
N GLU A 26 -31.48 -36.86 -4.37
CA GLU A 26 -30.98 -37.67 -5.49
C GLU A 26 -29.83 -36.98 -6.22
N VAL A 27 -28.74 -37.71 -6.47
CA VAL A 27 -27.56 -37.21 -7.17
C VAL A 27 -27.28 -38.10 -8.37
N PRO A 28 -27.06 -37.52 -9.58
CA PRO A 28 -26.76 -38.31 -10.77
C PRO A 28 -25.43 -39.06 -10.64
N VAL A 29 -25.49 -40.36 -10.97
CA VAL A 29 -24.35 -41.28 -10.94
C VAL A 29 -24.07 -41.88 -12.30
N MET A 30 -22.81 -42.18 -12.56
CA MET A 30 -22.36 -43.08 -13.62
C MET A 30 -21.87 -44.37 -12.96
N VAL A 31 -22.23 -45.51 -13.52
CA VAL A 31 -21.87 -46.84 -12.98
C VAL A 31 -20.68 -47.38 -13.76
N ALA A 32 -19.61 -47.73 -13.04
CA ALA A 32 -18.40 -48.33 -13.60
C ALA A 32 -18.60 -49.84 -13.86
N ALA A 33 -19.47 -50.17 -14.81
CA ALA A 33 -19.85 -51.55 -15.11
C ALA A 33 -18.68 -52.36 -15.69
N GLY A 34 -18.46 -53.57 -15.18
CA GLY A 34 -17.41 -54.49 -15.63
C GLY A 34 -15.97 -54.16 -15.17
N TRP A 35 -15.80 -53.23 -14.22
CA TRP A 35 -14.47 -52.85 -13.72
C TRP A 35 -13.95 -53.86 -12.69
N THR A 36 -12.71 -54.31 -12.88
CA THR A 36 -12.00 -55.12 -11.89
C THR A 36 -11.69 -54.30 -10.62
N GLU A 37 -11.46 -54.97 -9.50
CA GLU A 37 -11.07 -54.30 -8.25
C GLU A 37 -9.80 -53.45 -8.40
N ALA A 38 -8.83 -53.94 -9.18
CA ALA A 38 -7.60 -53.21 -9.49
C ALA A 38 -7.89 -51.90 -10.26
N GLN A 39 -8.81 -51.93 -11.23
CA GLN A 39 -9.21 -50.74 -12.00
C GLN A 39 -9.93 -49.71 -11.12
N ARG A 40 -10.82 -50.15 -10.23
CA ARG A 40 -11.49 -49.25 -9.26
C ARG A 40 -10.48 -48.56 -8.34
N ARG A 41 -9.54 -49.30 -7.76
CA ARG A 41 -8.51 -48.74 -6.86
C ARG A 41 -7.51 -47.84 -7.59
N ALA A 42 -7.13 -48.19 -8.83
CA ALA A 42 -6.28 -47.34 -9.66
C ALA A 42 -6.96 -46.01 -10.00
N TYR A 43 -8.27 -46.02 -10.29
CA TYR A 43 -9.01 -44.80 -10.57
C TYR A 43 -9.17 -43.92 -9.34
N VAL A 44 -9.43 -44.49 -8.16
CA VAL A 44 -9.44 -43.71 -6.89
C VAL A 44 -8.11 -43.00 -6.68
N LEU A 45 -6.99 -43.69 -6.92
CA LEU A 45 -5.66 -43.10 -6.83
C LEU A 45 -5.42 -42.04 -7.90
N ALA A 46 -5.87 -42.26 -9.14
CA ALA A 46 -5.75 -41.32 -10.23
C ALA A 46 -6.62 -40.07 -10.04
N ASP A 47 -7.85 -40.20 -9.54
CA ASP A 47 -8.77 -39.10 -9.24
C ASP A 47 -8.23 -38.22 -8.12
N ASN A 48 -7.71 -38.85 -7.04
CA ASN A 48 -7.02 -38.14 -5.97
C ASN A 48 -5.72 -37.49 -6.46
N ARG A 49 -4.97 -38.14 -7.36
CA ARG A 49 -3.74 -37.58 -7.93
C ARG A 49 -4.03 -36.43 -8.89
N LEU A 50 -5.05 -36.54 -9.76
CA LEU A 50 -5.50 -35.48 -10.66
C LEU A 50 -6.07 -34.29 -9.90
N ALA A 51 -6.74 -34.51 -8.77
CA ALA A 51 -7.16 -33.45 -7.86
C ALA A 51 -5.98 -32.78 -7.12
N LEU A 52 -4.87 -33.49 -6.91
CA LEU A 52 -3.63 -32.95 -6.34
C LEU A 52 -2.72 -32.28 -7.39
N ASP A 53 -2.80 -32.73 -8.66
CA ASP A 53 -2.06 -32.21 -9.81
C ASP A 53 -2.89 -31.21 -10.65
N ALA A 54 -4.09 -30.82 -10.19
CA ALA A 54 -4.88 -29.74 -10.78
C ALA A 54 -4.26 -28.38 -10.42
N GLY A 55 -3.04 -28.16 -10.91
CA GLY A 55 -2.46 -26.83 -10.99
C GLY A 55 -3.19 -26.02 -12.05
N TRP A 56 -3.24 -24.72 -11.84
CA TRP A 56 -3.67 -23.79 -12.87
C TRP A 56 -2.58 -23.67 -13.93
N ASP A 57 -2.96 -23.60 -15.19
CA ASP A 57 -2.08 -23.00 -16.20
C ASP A 57 -2.02 -21.51 -15.86
N GLU A 58 -0.92 -21.07 -15.24
CA GLU A 58 -0.79 -19.72 -14.69
C GLU A 58 -0.90 -18.64 -15.77
N ASP A 59 -0.49 -18.93 -17.02
CA ASP A 59 -0.58 -17.99 -18.13
C ASP A 59 -2.02 -17.84 -18.63
N MET A 60 -2.75 -18.96 -18.71
CA MET A 60 -4.18 -18.95 -19.08
C MET A 60 -5.03 -18.33 -17.97
N LEU A 61 -4.75 -18.68 -16.70
CA LEU A 61 -5.44 -18.13 -15.54
C LEU A 61 -5.23 -16.61 -15.44
N ARG A 62 -4.00 -16.12 -15.67
CA ARG A 62 -3.70 -14.69 -15.74
C ARG A 62 -4.53 -14.00 -16.81
N THR A 63 -4.62 -14.60 -18.01
CA THR A 63 -5.36 -14.03 -19.13
C THR A 63 -6.85 -13.94 -18.81
N GLU A 64 -7.44 -15.01 -18.30
CA GLU A 64 -8.86 -15.04 -17.92
C GLU A 64 -9.18 -14.10 -16.75
N LEU A 65 -8.30 -14.00 -15.74
CA LEU A 65 -8.48 -13.04 -14.63
C LEU A 65 -8.35 -11.59 -15.11
N ALA A 66 -7.47 -11.31 -16.08
CA ALA A 66 -7.33 -9.98 -16.67
C ALA A 66 -8.58 -9.61 -17.47
N ASP A 67 -9.07 -10.52 -18.31
CA ASP A 67 -10.29 -10.34 -19.11
C ASP A 67 -11.53 -10.16 -18.22
N LEU A 68 -11.64 -10.90 -17.11
CA LEU A 68 -12.70 -10.72 -16.11
C LEU A 68 -12.63 -9.33 -15.46
N GLY A 69 -11.44 -8.84 -15.16
CA GLY A 69 -11.21 -7.48 -14.68
C GLY A 69 -11.67 -6.43 -15.70
N GLU A 70 -11.31 -6.58 -16.98
CA GLU A 70 -11.76 -5.67 -18.06
C GLU A 70 -13.29 -5.67 -18.25
N LEU A 71 -13.93 -6.80 -17.96
CA LEU A 71 -15.39 -6.94 -17.98
C LEU A 71 -16.09 -6.39 -16.72
N GLY A 72 -15.32 -5.83 -15.76
CA GLY A 72 -15.84 -5.23 -14.54
C GLY A 72 -16.30 -6.24 -13.48
N PHE A 73 -15.76 -7.46 -13.51
CA PHE A 73 -16.08 -8.51 -12.53
C PHE A 73 -15.26 -8.33 -11.24
N ASP A 74 -15.91 -8.50 -10.08
CA ASP A 74 -15.25 -8.44 -8.76
C ASP A 74 -14.36 -9.67 -8.52
N LEU A 75 -13.07 -9.53 -8.83
CA LEU A 75 -12.08 -10.60 -8.77
C LEU A 75 -11.97 -11.30 -7.40
N PRO A 76 -12.08 -10.62 -6.24
CA PRO A 76 -12.23 -11.28 -4.95
C PRO A 76 -13.32 -12.37 -4.85
N LEU A 77 -14.37 -12.33 -5.67
CA LEU A 77 -15.43 -13.35 -5.69
C LEU A 77 -15.01 -14.64 -6.43
N THR A 78 -13.88 -14.63 -7.12
CA THR A 78 -13.30 -15.82 -7.80
C THR A 78 -12.69 -16.82 -6.82
N GLY A 79 -12.53 -16.44 -5.55
CA GLY A 79 -11.94 -17.28 -4.51
C GLY A 79 -10.42 -17.16 -4.39
N PHE A 80 -9.77 -16.35 -5.23
CA PHE A 80 -8.37 -15.95 -5.05
C PHE A 80 -8.26 -14.82 -4.02
N SER A 81 -7.30 -14.91 -3.11
CA SER A 81 -6.98 -13.82 -2.19
C SER A 81 -6.36 -12.63 -2.94
N ALA A 82 -6.45 -11.43 -2.35
CA ALA A 82 -5.84 -10.22 -2.93
C ALA A 82 -4.34 -10.40 -3.22
N VAL A 83 -3.63 -11.18 -2.39
CA VAL A 83 -2.21 -11.50 -2.57
C VAL A 83 -1.97 -12.43 -3.77
N GLU A 84 -2.87 -13.39 -4.02
CA GLU A 84 -2.77 -14.31 -5.17
C GLU A 84 -3.12 -13.60 -6.47
N LEU A 85 -4.15 -12.75 -6.47
CA LEU A 85 -4.52 -11.91 -7.61
C LEU A 85 -3.36 -10.99 -8.01
N GLY A 86 -2.69 -10.36 -7.03
CA GLY A 86 -1.52 -9.51 -7.29
C GLY A 86 -0.33 -10.24 -7.90
N LYS A 87 -0.15 -11.53 -7.62
CA LYS A 87 0.88 -12.37 -8.27
C LYS A 87 0.52 -12.74 -9.70
N LEU A 88 -0.77 -12.93 -9.96
CA LEU A 88 -1.29 -13.40 -11.23
C LEU A 88 -1.47 -12.28 -12.26
N LEU A 89 -1.70 -11.03 -11.84
CA LEU A 89 -1.97 -9.89 -12.73
C LEU A 89 -0.84 -8.82 -12.66
N PRO A 90 0.31 -9.01 -13.32
CA PRO A 90 1.42 -8.04 -13.27
C PRO A 90 1.22 -6.79 -14.16
N ASN A 91 0.06 -6.62 -14.79
CA ASN A 91 -0.22 -5.42 -15.58
C ASN A 91 -0.81 -4.33 -14.69
N ILE A 92 0.11 -3.66 -13.99
CA ILE A 92 -0.12 -2.50 -13.16
C ILE A 92 -0.77 -1.39 -13.99
N SER A 93 -2.05 -1.15 -13.78
CA SER A 93 -2.74 0.02 -14.30
C SER A 93 -2.52 1.23 -13.37
N GLU A 94 -2.69 2.46 -13.87
CA GLU A 94 -2.61 3.65 -13.01
C GLU A 94 -3.69 3.67 -11.91
N GLY A 95 -4.79 2.92 -12.08
CA GLY A 95 -5.81 2.73 -11.05
C GLY A 95 -5.31 1.92 -9.84
N ASP A 96 -4.43 0.95 -10.07
CA ASP A 96 -3.88 0.09 -9.01
C ASP A 96 -2.92 0.85 -8.09
N ALA A 97 -2.26 1.89 -8.59
CA ALA A 97 -1.35 2.73 -7.79
C ALA A 97 -2.09 3.53 -6.72
N GLU A 98 -3.34 3.90 -6.98
CA GLU A 98 -4.17 4.68 -6.06
C GLU A 98 -4.97 3.79 -5.09
N PHE A 99 -4.91 2.46 -5.25
CA PHE A 99 -5.50 1.52 -4.32
C PHE A 99 -4.90 1.69 -2.91
N LEU A 100 -5.78 1.69 -1.92
CA LEU A 100 -5.43 1.82 -0.51
C LEU A 100 -6.19 0.76 0.30
N PRO A 101 -5.49 -0.19 0.95
CA PRO A 101 -6.15 -1.14 1.84
C PRO A 101 -6.71 -0.43 3.09
N ALA A 102 -7.60 -1.12 3.82
CA ALA A 102 -8.06 -0.63 5.11
C ALA A 102 -6.90 -0.58 6.11
N VAL A 103 -6.92 0.42 7.00
CA VAL A 103 -5.96 0.51 8.12
C VAL A 103 -6.16 -0.71 9.03
N PRO A 104 -5.13 -1.51 9.33
CA PRO A 104 -5.25 -2.62 10.25
C PRO A 104 -5.67 -2.14 11.65
N GLU A 105 -6.62 -2.84 12.28
CA GLU A 105 -7.05 -2.53 13.66
C GLU A 105 -5.96 -2.86 14.70
N HIS A 106 -5.10 -3.84 14.38
CA HIS A 106 -4.00 -4.27 15.24
C HIS A 106 -2.71 -4.27 14.45
N ALA A 107 -1.77 -3.42 14.87
CA ALA A 107 -0.46 -3.36 14.25
C ALA A 107 0.35 -4.64 14.52
N VAL A 108 0.84 -5.23 13.45
CA VAL A 108 1.95 -6.17 13.42
C VAL A 108 3.22 -5.43 13.77
N SER A 109 3.52 -4.30 13.10
CA SER A 109 4.73 -3.50 13.33
C SER A 109 4.82 -2.94 14.76
N ARG A 110 6.05 -2.59 15.17
CA ARG A 110 6.40 -1.96 16.45
C ARG A 110 7.50 -0.93 16.21
N LEU A 111 7.60 0.05 17.09
CA LEU A 111 8.70 1.02 17.08
C LEU A 111 10.06 0.31 17.04
N GLY A 112 10.93 0.75 16.14
CA GLY A 112 12.24 0.16 15.85
C GLY A 112 12.22 -0.91 14.75
N ASP A 113 11.06 -1.41 14.31
CA ASP A 113 11.00 -2.37 13.21
C ASP A 113 11.42 -1.70 11.88
N LEU A 114 12.37 -2.34 11.18
CA LEU A 114 12.79 -1.96 9.84
C LEU A 114 12.28 -3.00 8.83
N TRP A 115 11.33 -2.61 7.99
CA TRP A 115 10.81 -3.45 6.91
C TRP A 115 11.54 -3.19 5.59
N ILE A 116 11.84 -4.29 4.90
CA ILE A 116 12.43 -4.31 3.56
C ILE A 116 11.34 -4.67 2.55
N LEU A 117 11.10 -3.76 1.61
CA LEU A 117 10.04 -3.83 0.60
C LEU A 117 10.74 -3.84 -0.77
N GLY A 118 11.26 -5.00 -1.19
CA GLY A 118 12.12 -5.08 -2.37
C GLY A 118 13.39 -4.25 -2.17
N ASP A 119 13.56 -3.20 -2.98
CA ASP A 119 14.67 -2.25 -2.82
C ASP A 119 14.38 -1.18 -1.76
N HIS A 120 13.11 -0.95 -1.39
CA HIS A 120 12.68 0.09 -0.46
C HIS A 120 12.88 -0.34 1.00
N ARG A 121 12.89 0.66 1.88
CA ARG A 121 12.91 0.46 3.34
C ARG A 121 11.91 1.39 4.01
N ILE A 122 11.23 0.89 5.03
CA ILE A 122 10.42 1.70 5.94
C ILE A 122 10.75 1.32 7.39
N ILE A 123 11.11 2.30 8.22
CA ILE A 123 11.32 2.11 9.66
C ILE A 123 10.13 2.67 10.44
N CYS A 124 9.67 1.92 11.44
CA CYS A 124 8.69 2.40 12.40
C CYS A 124 9.40 3.24 13.47
N GLY A 125 9.28 4.56 13.42
CA GLY A 125 10.02 5.43 14.33
C GLY A 125 9.77 6.93 14.13
N ASP A 126 10.48 7.73 14.93
CA ASP A 126 10.39 9.19 14.89
C ASP A 126 11.41 9.75 13.89
N SER A 127 10.93 10.52 12.90
CA SER A 127 11.77 11.12 11.87
C SER A 127 12.61 12.31 12.36
N THR A 128 12.40 12.76 13.60
CA THR A 128 13.23 13.73 14.31
C THR A 128 14.36 13.09 15.13
N ASP A 129 14.37 11.76 15.26
CA ASP A 129 15.44 11.01 15.94
C ASP A 129 16.57 10.65 14.97
N ALA A 130 17.76 11.19 15.23
CA ALA A 130 18.95 10.93 14.43
C ALA A 130 19.36 9.46 14.38
N ALA A 131 19.09 8.67 15.43
CA ALA A 131 19.42 7.25 15.47
C ALA A 131 18.51 6.45 14.52
N VAL A 132 17.20 6.73 14.55
CA VAL A 132 16.21 6.12 13.64
C VAL A 132 16.56 6.43 12.19
N VAL A 133 16.86 7.70 11.88
CA VAL A 133 17.25 8.10 10.52
C VAL A 133 18.55 7.45 10.10
N ALA A 134 19.57 7.39 10.97
CA ALA A 134 20.84 6.73 10.66
C ALA A 134 20.68 5.23 10.38
N GLU A 135 19.83 4.54 11.14
CA GLU A 135 19.50 3.12 10.97
C GLU A 135 18.81 2.87 9.62
N LEU A 136 17.77 3.63 9.30
CA LEU A 136 17.09 3.56 8.01
C LEU A 136 18.04 3.77 6.83
N LEU A 137 18.86 4.83 6.91
CA LEU A 137 19.77 5.21 5.84
C LEU A 137 20.86 4.16 5.64
N ALA A 138 21.37 3.54 6.71
CA ALA A 138 22.46 2.55 6.67
C ALA A 138 23.65 2.99 5.80
N GLY A 139 24.01 4.28 5.89
CA GLY A 139 25.09 4.91 5.10
C GLY A 139 24.70 5.39 3.70
N ALA A 140 23.49 5.10 3.22
CA ALA A 140 22.95 5.69 2.00
C ALA A 140 22.78 7.22 2.13
N LYS A 141 22.91 7.92 1.01
CA LYS A 141 22.79 9.39 0.94
C LYS A 141 21.77 9.77 -0.14
N PRO A 142 20.46 9.64 0.13
CA PRO A 142 19.44 10.12 -0.80
C PRO A 142 19.65 11.61 -1.05
N HIS A 143 19.61 12.04 -2.30
CA HIS A 143 19.77 13.45 -2.67
C HIS A 143 18.44 14.19 -2.80
N LEU A 144 17.33 13.45 -2.91
CA LEU A 144 15.97 13.96 -3.07
C LEU A 144 15.09 13.53 -1.89
N MET A 145 14.34 14.47 -1.34
CA MET A 145 13.26 14.25 -0.39
C MET A 145 11.95 14.74 -1.00
N VAL A 146 10.91 13.91 -0.95
CA VAL A 146 9.55 14.24 -1.40
C VAL A 146 8.63 13.78 -0.30
N THR A 147 7.90 14.70 0.33
CA THR A 147 7.26 14.39 1.62
C THR A 147 6.02 15.22 1.93
N ASP A 148 5.11 14.60 2.68
CA ASP A 148 3.82 15.14 3.11
C ASP A 148 3.68 15.11 4.64
N PRO A 149 4.33 16.03 5.37
CA PRO A 149 4.31 16.03 6.83
C PRO A 149 2.92 16.31 7.41
N PRO A 150 2.69 16.07 8.71
CA PRO A 150 1.56 16.67 9.42
C PRO A 150 1.61 18.21 9.31
N TYR A 151 0.44 18.83 9.10
CA TYR A 151 0.32 20.23 8.70
C TYR A 151 0.06 21.19 9.86
N GLY A 152 -0.17 20.71 11.07
CA GLY A 152 -0.49 21.59 12.19
C GLY A 152 -1.94 22.08 12.18
N VAL A 153 -2.83 21.42 11.42
CA VAL A 153 -4.22 21.85 11.24
C VAL A 153 -5.19 21.25 12.26
N ASP A 154 -4.67 20.49 13.23
CA ASP A 154 -5.41 19.75 14.24
C ASP A 154 -6.59 18.99 13.60
N TYR A 155 -6.27 18.12 12.64
CA TYR A 155 -7.26 17.37 11.89
C TYR A 155 -8.21 16.59 12.83
N ASP A 156 -9.47 17.06 12.89
CA ASP A 156 -10.56 16.44 13.65
C ASP A 156 -11.48 15.63 12.70
N PRO A 157 -11.34 14.30 12.63
CA PRO A 157 -12.21 13.45 11.82
C PRO A 157 -13.67 13.43 12.30
N GLU A 158 -13.92 13.58 13.61
CA GLU A 158 -15.27 13.46 14.20
C GLU A 158 -16.18 14.61 13.79
N TRP A 159 -15.65 15.80 13.54
CA TRP A 159 -16.44 16.92 13.02
C TRP A 159 -16.99 16.65 11.62
N ARG A 160 -16.22 16.02 10.73
CA ARG A 160 -16.67 15.74 9.36
C ARG A 160 -17.80 14.72 9.34
N ALA A 161 -17.73 13.72 10.21
CA ALA A 161 -18.79 12.75 10.41
C ALA A 161 -20.07 13.43 10.96
N ARG A 162 -19.94 14.32 11.96
CA ARG A 162 -21.09 15.06 12.54
C ARG A 162 -21.73 16.07 11.58
N ALA A 163 -20.97 16.62 10.64
CA ALA A 163 -21.47 17.59 9.69
C ALA A 163 -22.16 16.94 8.46
N GLU A 164 -22.22 15.61 8.39
CA GLU A 164 -22.73 14.85 7.23
C GLU A 164 -22.01 15.19 5.90
N VAL A 165 -20.81 15.76 5.97
CA VAL A 165 -20.00 16.18 4.81
C VAL A 165 -19.11 15.04 4.29
N SER A 166 -19.04 13.92 5.00
CA SER A 166 -18.21 12.76 4.68
C SER A 166 -18.95 11.46 4.96
N SER A 167 -19.11 10.63 3.92
CA SER A 167 -19.46 9.21 4.00
C SER A 167 -18.24 8.30 4.22
N SER A 168 -17.06 8.86 4.50
CA SER A 168 -15.83 8.09 4.69
C SER A 168 -15.65 7.62 6.14
N ASP A 169 -15.35 6.33 6.33
CA ASP A 169 -15.05 5.67 7.62
C ASP A 169 -13.68 6.07 8.22
N ARG A 170 -13.20 7.30 7.92
CA ARG A 170 -11.88 7.79 8.35
C ARG A 170 -11.88 8.19 9.82
N LEU A 171 -11.48 7.27 10.69
CA LEU A 171 -11.31 7.50 12.13
C LEU A 171 -9.85 7.73 12.57
N GLY A 172 -8.89 7.69 11.64
CA GLY A 172 -7.46 7.84 11.96
C GLY A 172 -7.09 9.28 12.35
N LYS A 173 -6.69 9.48 13.61
CA LYS A 173 -6.05 10.71 14.07
C LYS A 173 -4.65 10.80 13.47
N VAL A 174 -4.27 12.00 12.99
CA VAL A 174 -2.89 12.26 12.53
C VAL A 174 -2.06 12.65 13.75
N GLU A 175 -1.07 11.83 14.10
CA GLU A 175 -0.17 12.13 15.21
C GLU A 175 0.67 13.38 14.93
N ASN A 176 0.90 14.17 15.96
CA ASN A 176 1.64 15.44 15.90
C ASN A 176 1.09 16.53 14.95
N ASP A 177 -0.17 16.44 14.50
CA ASP A 177 -0.80 17.45 13.62
C ASP A 177 -1.15 18.78 14.33
N HIS A 178 -0.51 19.07 15.46
CA HIS A 178 -0.55 20.36 16.17
C HIS A 178 0.64 21.28 15.77
N ARG A 179 1.62 20.77 15.01
CA ARG A 179 2.78 21.52 14.53
C ARG A 179 2.95 21.41 13.01
N ALA A 180 3.44 22.48 12.40
CA ALA A 180 3.82 22.55 10.99
C ALA A 180 5.34 22.75 10.78
N ASP A 181 6.07 23.05 11.86
CA ASP A 181 7.51 23.22 11.83
C ASP A 181 8.16 21.86 12.05
N TRP A 182 8.97 21.39 11.10
CA TRP A 182 9.64 20.09 11.15
C TRP A 182 11.15 20.23 10.90
N ARG A 183 11.74 21.37 11.32
CA ARG A 183 13.17 21.67 11.11
C ARG A 183 14.11 20.56 11.59
N GLU A 184 13.76 19.85 12.65
CA GLU A 184 14.55 18.74 13.17
C GLU A 184 14.65 17.61 12.14
N ALA A 185 13.54 17.26 11.47
CA ALA A 185 13.54 16.26 10.41
C ALA A 185 14.30 16.74 9.17
N TRP A 186 14.13 18.00 8.77
CA TRP A 186 14.86 18.58 7.62
C TRP A 186 16.37 18.62 7.84
N ALA A 187 16.81 18.84 9.08
CA ALA A 187 18.22 18.86 9.47
C ALA A 187 18.90 17.50 9.31
N LEU A 188 18.14 16.39 9.43
CA LEU A 188 18.65 15.03 9.31
C LEU A 188 18.70 14.53 7.85
N PHE A 189 17.99 15.18 6.93
CA PHE A 189 18.03 14.82 5.51
C PHE A 189 19.41 15.16 4.89
N PRO A 190 20.21 14.17 4.44
CA PRO A 190 21.57 14.41 3.96
C PRO A 190 21.64 15.00 2.55
N GLY A 191 20.52 15.00 1.82
CA GLY A 191 20.46 15.44 0.44
C GLY A 191 20.31 16.95 0.28
N GLU A 192 20.08 17.36 -0.96
CA GLU A 192 20.03 18.78 -1.33
C GLU A 192 18.72 19.21 -1.97
N VAL A 193 17.84 18.30 -2.38
CA VAL A 193 16.57 18.65 -3.04
C VAL A 193 15.40 18.25 -2.16
N ALA A 194 14.51 19.18 -1.85
CA ALA A 194 13.34 18.94 -1.01
C ALA A 194 12.05 19.42 -1.70
N TYR A 195 11.05 18.56 -1.67
CA TYR A 195 9.65 18.86 -1.99
C TYR A 195 8.83 18.61 -0.73
N VAL A 196 8.34 19.68 -0.11
CA VAL A 196 7.60 19.59 1.15
C VAL A 196 6.19 20.14 0.93
N TRP A 197 5.21 19.24 0.95
CA TRP A 197 3.81 19.62 0.91
C TRP A 197 3.37 20.22 2.25
N HIS A 198 2.44 21.17 2.23
CA HIS A 198 1.97 21.84 3.44
C HIS A 198 0.58 22.47 3.28
N ALA A 199 -0.09 22.80 4.38
CA ALA A 199 -1.29 23.63 4.32
C ALA A 199 -0.94 25.08 3.91
N GLY A 200 -1.80 25.73 3.14
CA GLY A 200 -1.58 27.10 2.66
C GLY A 200 -1.40 28.12 3.78
N ILE A 201 -2.14 27.98 4.89
CA ILE A 201 -2.02 28.87 6.06
C ILE A 201 -0.67 28.76 6.79
N TYR A 202 0.03 27.64 6.67
CA TYR A 202 1.33 27.40 7.32
C TYR A 202 2.51 27.52 6.36
N ALA A 203 2.31 28.10 5.17
CA ALA A 203 3.35 28.24 4.16
C ALA A 203 4.60 28.97 4.68
N ILE A 204 4.42 30.01 5.51
CA ILE A 204 5.52 30.77 6.10
C ILE A 204 6.29 29.92 7.11
N ASN A 205 5.60 29.20 8.00
CA ASN A 205 6.23 28.33 9.00
C ASN A 205 7.11 27.27 8.34
N VAL A 206 6.60 26.61 7.29
CA VAL A 206 7.36 25.58 6.57
C VAL A 206 8.54 26.20 5.81
N ALA A 207 8.33 27.35 5.16
CA ALA A 207 9.39 28.12 4.49
C ALA A 207 10.54 28.47 5.45
N GLU A 208 10.23 29.04 6.61
CA GLU A 208 11.21 29.42 7.62
C GLU A 208 11.95 28.18 8.19
N SER A 209 11.24 27.08 8.42
CA SER A 209 11.85 25.82 8.90
C SER A 209 12.87 25.26 7.90
N LEU A 210 12.56 25.29 6.60
CA LEU A 210 13.47 24.89 5.52
C LEU A 210 14.67 25.84 5.41
N GLN A 211 14.43 27.15 5.42
CA GLN A 211 15.51 28.14 5.34
C GLN A 211 16.47 28.05 6.53
N SER A 212 15.94 27.82 7.74
CA SER A 212 16.76 27.65 8.95
C SER A 212 17.68 26.42 8.91
N THR A 213 17.41 25.46 8.02
CA THR A 213 18.18 24.22 7.84
C THR A 213 19.04 24.25 6.57
N GLY A 214 19.24 25.43 5.99
CA GLY A 214 20.15 25.67 4.87
C GLY A 214 19.53 25.44 3.48
N PHE A 215 18.21 25.39 3.37
CA PHE A 215 17.53 25.33 2.08
C PHE A 215 17.18 26.72 1.54
N SER A 216 17.47 26.93 0.25
CA SER A 216 16.92 28.05 -0.52
C SER A 216 15.63 27.62 -1.22
N LEU A 217 14.53 28.31 -0.94
CA LEU A 217 13.26 28.11 -1.64
C LEU A 217 13.40 28.54 -3.11
N ARG A 218 13.00 27.68 -4.04
CA ARG A 218 13.08 27.93 -5.48
C ARG A 218 11.74 28.33 -6.06
N SER A 219 10.68 27.64 -5.67
CA SER A 219 9.32 27.93 -6.09
C SER A 219 8.30 27.32 -5.13
N GLN A 220 7.11 27.93 -5.07
CA GLN A 220 5.93 27.27 -4.53
C GLN A 220 5.16 26.61 -5.66
N ILE A 221 5.04 25.29 -5.60
CA ILE A 221 4.19 24.51 -6.48
C ILE A 221 2.79 24.45 -5.86
N ILE A 222 1.76 24.48 -6.71
CA ILE A 222 0.37 24.46 -6.33
C ILE A 222 -0.28 23.27 -7.03
N TRP A 223 -0.64 22.22 -6.27
CA TRP A 223 -1.57 21.22 -6.76
C TRP A 223 -2.98 21.81 -6.76
N ALA A 224 -3.51 22.06 -7.96
CA ALA A 224 -4.88 22.52 -8.16
C ALA A 224 -5.81 21.30 -8.18
N LYS A 225 -6.68 21.21 -7.18
CA LYS A 225 -7.62 20.10 -7.04
C LYS A 225 -8.82 20.32 -7.98
N PRO A 226 -9.33 19.27 -8.64
CA PRO A 226 -10.49 19.40 -9.52
C PRO A 226 -11.75 19.84 -8.78
N ARG A 227 -11.86 19.50 -7.48
CA ARG A 227 -12.97 19.87 -6.60
C ARG A 227 -12.46 20.56 -5.34
N LEU A 228 -13.25 21.48 -4.81
CA LEU A 228 -12.97 22.11 -3.52
C LEU A 228 -13.19 21.13 -2.36
N VAL A 229 -12.40 21.30 -1.30
CA VAL A 229 -12.55 20.64 0.00
C VAL A 229 -13.31 21.58 0.92
N LEU A 230 -14.51 21.16 1.32
CA LEU A 230 -15.33 21.91 2.26
C LEU A 230 -14.61 22.06 3.61
N SER A 231 -14.65 23.28 4.14
CA SER A 231 -13.95 23.70 5.35
C SER A 231 -14.86 24.62 6.17
N ARG A 232 -14.50 24.86 7.44
CA ARG A 232 -15.23 25.79 8.32
C ARG A 232 -15.04 27.27 7.99
N GLY A 233 -14.15 27.60 7.05
CA GLY A 233 -13.81 28.99 6.71
C GLY A 233 -14.74 29.62 5.68
N HIS A 234 -14.62 30.95 5.49
CA HIS A 234 -15.36 31.67 4.44
C HIS A 234 -14.95 31.28 3.02
N TYR A 235 -13.74 30.74 2.85
CA TYR A 235 -13.23 30.19 1.59
C TYR A 235 -12.88 28.72 1.78
N HIS A 236 -13.21 27.91 0.78
CA HIS A 236 -12.90 26.48 0.75
C HIS A 236 -11.57 26.23 0.01
N TRP A 237 -10.87 25.17 0.39
CA TRP A 237 -9.56 24.86 -0.16
C TRP A 237 -9.72 24.09 -1.47
N GLN A 238 -9.19 24.61 -2.57
CA GLN A 238 -9.13 23.90 -3.86
C GLN A 238 -7.67 23.69 -4.32
N HIS A 239 -6.72 23.82 -3.40
CA HIS A 239 -5.34 23.55 -3.71
C HIS A 239 -4.57 23.05 -2.49
N GLU A 240 -3.43 22.42 -2.75
CA GLU A 240 -2.37 22.17 -1.78
C GLU A 240 -1.04 22.72 -2.30
N PRO A 241 -0.36 23.58 -1.53
CA PRO A 241 0.97 24.04 -1.89
C PRO A 241 2.09 23.05 -1.50
N CYS A 242 3.19 23.13 -2.23
CA CYS A 242 4.44 22.43 -1.98
C CYS A 242 5.62 23.37 -2.17
N TRP A 243 6.51 23.43 -1.20
CA TRP A 243 7.79 24.11 -1.38
C TRP A 243 8.76 23.21 -2.13
N TYR A 244 9.22 23.66 -3.29
CA TYR A 244 10.43 23.14 -3.93
C TYR A 244 11.62 23.96 -3.45
N ALA A 245 12.54 23.30 -2.75
CA ALA A 245 13.71 23.92 -2.18
C ALA A 245 14.98 23.14 -2.53
N VAL A 246 16.08 23.87 -2.67
CA VAL A 246 17.40 23.29 -2.90
C VAL A 246 18.36 23.85 -1.87
N ARG A 247 19.14 22.97 -1.24
CA ARG A 247 20.17 23.34 -0.26
C ARG A 247 21.12 24.37 -0.87
N GLU A 248 21.52 25.36 -0.07
CA GLU A 248 22.43 26.41 -0.53
C GLU A 248 23.71 25.81 -1.13
N GLY A 249 24.06 26.27 -2.34
CA GLY A 249 25.20 25.73 -3.11
C GLY A 249 24.91 24.42 -3.86
N GLY A 250 23.75 23.80 -3.66
CA GLY A 250 23.35 22.56 -4.34
C GLY A 250 23.02 22.74 -5.83
N GLN A 251 23.16 21.66 -6.59
CA GLN A 251 22.94 21.66 -8.04
C GLN A 251 21.46 21.49 -8.40
N GLY A 252 20.65 20.94 -7.51
CA GLY A 252 19.22 20.71 -7.69
C GLY A 252 18.89 19.50 -8.59
N HIS A 253 19.88 18.92 -9.28
CA HIS A 253 19.72 17.72 -10.11
C HIS A 253 18.57 17.77 -11.15
N TRP A 254 18.25 18.97 -11.64
CA TRP A 254 17.10 19.18 -12.53
C TRP A 254 17.22 18.43 -13.86
N GLN A 255 16.18 17.67 -14.18
CA GLN A 255 15.98 16.85 -15.37
C GLN A 255 14.60 17.08 -16.01
N GLY A 256 13.77 17.92 -15.39
CA GLY A 256 12.45 18.28 -15.93
C GLY A 256 12.55 19.02 -17.26
N LEU A 257 11.51 18.90 -18.06
CA LEU A 257 11.37 19.62 -19.32
C LEU A 257 11.18 21.13 -19.07
N ARG A 258 11.37 21.95 -20.12
CA ARG A 258 11.18 23.42 -20.05
C ARG A 258 9.71 23.85 -19.97
N ASP A 259 8.77 22.90 -19.98
CA ASP A 259 7.33 23.11 -19.89
C ASP A 259 6.78 22.95 -18.46
N GLN A 260 7.62 22.58 -17.50
CA GLN A 260 7.21 22.41 -16.11
C GLN A 260 6.79 23.76 -15.54
N THR A 261 5.53 23.86 -15.10
CA THR A 261 5.00 25.05 -14.43
C THR A 261 4.73 24.75 -12.95
N ILE A 262 4.51 25.81 -12.18
CA ILE A 262 4.19 25.71 -10.75
C ILE A 262 2.74 25.29 -10.48
N ILE A 263 1.85 25.27 -11.47
CA ILE A 263 0.45 24.86 -11.29
C ILE A 263 0.30 23.43 -11.81
N TRP A 264 0.02 22.51 -10.92
CA TRP A 264 -0.20 21.11 -11.25
C TRP A 264 -1.69 20.81 -11.15
N ALA A 265 -2.35 20.70 -12.31
CA ALA A 265 -3.69 20.14 -12.41
C ALA A 265 -3.55 18.62 -12.51
N ILE A 266 -3.55 17.95 -11.36
CA ILE A 266 -3.49 16.49 -11.24
C ILE A 266 -4.85 16.06 -10.72
N ASP A 267 -5.56 15.26 -11.51
CA ASP A 267 -6.79 14.65 -11.08
C ASP A 267 -6.48 13.55 -10.06
N GLY A 268 -7.27 13.46 -8.99
CA GLY A 268 -7.22 12.31 -8.09
C GLY A 268 -7.87 11.08 -8.74
N ALA A 269 -7.65 9.91 -8.17
CA ALA A 269 -8.27 8.65 -8.61
C ALA A 269 -9.74 8.85 -8.99
N SER A 270 -10.11 8.42 -10.19
CA SER A 270 -11.48 8.47 -10.69
C SER A 270 -12.40 7.72 -9.73
N GLU A 271 -13.50 8.36 -9.33
CA GLU A 271 -14.58 7.71 -8.59
C GLU A 271 -15.32 6.73 -9.53
N ASP A 272 -14.77 5.54 -9.75
CA ASP A 272 -15.64 4.41 -10.03
C ASP A 272 -16.48 4.14 -8.77
N GLN A 273 -17.76 3.82 -8.98
CA GLN A 273 -18.79 3.83 -7.94
C GLN A 273 -18.52 2.88 -6.76
N ASP A 274 -17.53 1.98 -6.88
CA ASP A 274 -17.10 1.04 -5.83
C ASP A 274 -15.83 1.46 -5.07
N THR A 275 -15.03 2.42 -5.56
CA THR A 275 -13.86 2.93 -4.82
C THR A 275 -14.22 4.19 -4.03
N ARG A 276 -14.85 3.99 -2.86
CA ARG A 276 -15.18 5.06 -1.93
C ARG A 276 -13.92 5.81 -1.45
N HIS A 277 -13.77 7.04 -1.93
CA HIS A 277 -13.10 8.18 -1.28
C HIS A 277 -11.65 7.98 -0.80
N SER A 278 -10.67 8.29 -1.65
CA SER A 278 -9.31 8.61 -1.19
C SER A 278 -9.08 10.12 -1.11
N THR A 279 -8.85 10.67 0.09
CA THR A 279 -8.29 12.03 0.29
C THR A 279 -6.76 12.00 0.29
N GLN A 280 -6.19 10.88 -0.13
CA GLN A 280 -4.76 10.72 -0.31
C GLN A 280 -4.26 11.63 -1.42
N LYS A 281 -3.06 12.17 -1.25
CA LYS A 281 -2.40 12.89 -2.32
C LYS A 281 -2.14 11.91 -3.47
N PRO A 282 -2.55 12.23 -4.72
CA PRO A 282 -2.33 11.36 -5.86
C PRO A 282 -0.86 10.98 -5.99
N VAL A 283 -0.59 9.75 -6.41
CA VAL A 283 0.78 9.23 -6.53
C VAL A 283 1.60 10.09 -7.50
N GLU A 284 0.98 10.69 -8.53
CA GLU A 284 1.64 11.62 -9.46
C GLU A 284 2.25 12.86 -8.77
N CYS A 285 1.68 13.34 -7.67
CA CYS A 285 2.26 14.44 -6.88
C CYS A 285 3.65 14.08 -6.32
N MET A 286 3.90 12.79 -6.07
CA MET A 286 5.19 12.28 -5.59
C MET A 286 6.10 11.83 -6.74
N ARG A 287 5.54 11.27 -7.83
CA ARG A 287 6.29 10.82 -9.03
C ARG A 287 6.96 11.99 -9.76
N ARG A 288 6.26 13.10 -9.93
CA ARG A 288 6.75 14.24 -10.73
C ARG A 288 8.06 14.84 -10.18
N PRO A 289 8.21 15.11 -8.86
CA PRO A 289 9.51 15.45 -8.27
C PRO A 289 10.63 14.44 -8.58
N MET A 290 10.35 13.15 -8.53
CA MET A 290 11.35 12.10 -8.81
C MET A 290 11.80 12.14 -10.28
N ARG A 291 10.88 12.34 -11.23
CA ARG A 291 11.23 12.54 -12.64
C ARG A 291 12.06 13.80 -12.87
N ASN A 292 11.70 14.87 -12.17
CA ASN A 292 12.31 16.17 -12.37
C ASN A 292 13.68 16.30 -11.70
N ASN A 293 14.00 15.51 -10.67
CA ASN A 293 15.20 15.71 -9.87
C ASN A 293 16.00 14.43 -9.56
N SER A 294 15.61 13.26 -10.08
CA SER A 294 16.36 12.00 -9.92
C SER A 294 16.26 11.10 -11.15
N LYS A 295 17.03 10.01 -11.17
CA LYS A 295 17.04 8.97 -12.21
C LYS A 295 16.62 7.62 -11.63
N ALA A 296 16.25 6.68 -12.50
CA ALA A 296 16.05 5.30 -12.08
C ALA A 296 17.31 4.77 -11.38
N GLY A 297 17.12 4.07 -10.27
CA GLY A 297 18.18 3.60 -9.38
C GLY A 297 18.61 4.59 -8.29
N ASP A 298 18.23 5.88 -8.38
CA ASP A 298 18.52 6.84 -7.32
C ASP A 298 17.64 6.59 -6.09
N THR A 299 18.09 7.12 -4.95
CA THR A 299 17.41 6.99 -3.65
C THR A 299 16.65 8.26 -3.29
N VAL A 300 15.41 8.11 -2.83
CA VAL A 300 14.52 9.15 -2.33
C VAL A 300 14.28 8.94 -0.84
N TYR A 301 14.21 10.04 -0.08
CA TYR A 301 13.91 10.06 1.34
C TYR A 301 12.47 10.54 1.61
N GLU A 302 11.78 9.86 2.53
CA GLU A 302 10.41 10.17 2.95
C GLU A 302 10.30 10.09 4.50
N PRO A 303 10.39 11.22 5.23
CA PRO A 303 10.30 11.22 6.69
C PRO A 303 8.88 11.05 7.27
N PHE A 304 7.82 11.06 6.46
CA PHE A 304 6.42 11.00 6.89
C PHE A 304 5.60 10.10 5.94
N SER A 305 5.91 8.80 5.92
CA SER A 305 5.43 7.87 4.90
C SER A 305 3.91 7.71 4.85
N GLY A 306 3.23 7.78 6.01
CA GLY A 306 1.82 7.47 6.14
C GLY A 306 1.49 6.13 5.47
N SER A 307 0.54 6.15 4.54
CA SER A 307 0.12 4.97 3.76
C SER A 307 1.06 4.57 2.61
N GLY A 308 2.29 5.09 2.57
CA GLY A 308 3.32 4.67 1.62
C GLY A 308 3.17 5.22 0.20
N THR A 309 2.49 6.36 0.01
CA THR A 309 2.33 6.99 -1.33
C THR A 309 3.67 7.21 -2.04
N THR A 310 4.67 7.71 -1.31
CA THR A 310 6.01 7.97 -1.85
C THR A 310 6.76 6.67 -2.17
N ILE A 311 6.49 5.58 -1.44
CA ILE A 311 7.03 4.25 -1.74
C ILE A 311 6.45 3.73 -3.07
N ILE A 312 5.13 3.80 -3.26
CA ILE A 312 4.48 3.41 -4.53
C ILE A 312 4.97 4.27 -5.70
N ALA A 313 5.10 5.58 -5.50
CA ALA A 313 5.66 6.48 -6.50
C ALA A 313 7.10 6.09 -6.88
N ALA A 314 7.93 5.77 -5.89
CA ALA A 314 9.31 5.35 -6.12
C ALA A 314 9.38 4.00 -6.84
N GLU A 315 8.53 3.03 -6.50
CA GLU A 315 8.44 1.73 -7.18
C GLU A 315 8.14 1.92 -8.67
N ILE A 316 7.09 2.69 -8.99
CA ILE A 316 6.70 2.99 -10.38
C ILE A 316 7.84 3.68 -11.14
N GLU A 317 8.48 4.65 -10.49
CA GLU A 317 9.58 5.41 -11.07
C GLU A 317 10.90 4.62 -11.01
N LYS A 318 10.96 3.41 -10.46
CA LYS A 318 12.19 2.61 -10.32
C LYS A 318 13.29 3.33 -9.53
N ARG A 319 12.90 4.04 -8.47
CA ARG A 319 13.79 4.66 -7.46
C ARG A 319 13.69 3.86 -6.17
N ARG A 320 14.73 3.91 -5.34
CA ARG A 320 14.69 3.37 -3.99
C ARG A 320 14.07 4.39 -3.04
N CYS A 321 13.11 3.99 -2.20
CA CYS A 321 12.55 4.87 -1.17
C CYS A 321 13.05 4.43 0.21
N LEU A 322 13.54 5.38 1.00
CA LEU A 322 13.89 5.20 2.40
C LEU A 322 12.92 6.04 3.23
N ALA A 323 12.02 5.36 3.93
CA ALA A 323 10.87 5.97 4.56
C ALA A 323 10.85 5.81 6.09
N VAL A 324 10.34 6.81 6.79
CA VAL A 324 10.03 6.76 8.24
C VAL A 324 8.53 6.93 8.42
N GLU A 325 7.94 6.18 9.34
CA GLU A 325 6.57 6.37 9.80
C GLU A 325 6.47 6.09 11.29
N LEU A 326 5.77 6.96 12.02
CA LEU A 326 5.68 6.88 13.48
C LEU A 326 4.62 5.87 13.93
N SER A 327 3.48 5.80 13.25
CA SER A 327 2.38 4.90 13.61
C SER A 327 2.64 3.48 13.07
N PRO A 328 2.70 2.47 13.96
CA PRO A 328 2.83 1.08 13.54
C PRO A 328 1.73 0.61 12.57
N GLU A 329 0.49 1.08 12.74
CA GLU A 329 -0.65 0.76 11.86
C GLU A 329 -0.44 1.31 10.45
N TYR A 330 0.13 2.50 10.32
CA TYR A 330 0.45 3.09 9.01
C TYR A 330 1.69 2.44 8.38
N VAL A 331 2.67 1.98 9.16
CA VAL A 331 3.77 1.15 8.64
C VAL A 331 3.21 -0.14 8.02
N ASP A 332 2.33 -0.85 8.74
CA ASP A 332 1.67 -2.05 8.21
C ASP A 332 0.86 -1.75 6.96
N LEU A 333 0.10 -0.64 6.96
CA LEU A 333 -0.67 -0.22 5.80
C LEU A 333 0.22 0.01 4.58
N ALA A 334 1.35 0.71 4.75
CA ALA A 334 2.31 0.94 3.69
C ALA A 334 2.93 -0.37 3.16
N VAL A 335 3.29 -1.29 4.07
CA VAL A 335 3.78 -2.63 3.73
C VAL A 335 2.74 -3.40 2.91
N LEU A 336 1.51 -3.52 3.43
CA LEU A 336 0.43 -4.27 2.79
C LEU A 336 0.06 -3.68 1.44
N ARG A 337 0.00 -2.35 1.33
CA ARG A 337 -0.25 -1.66 0.07
C ARG A 337 0.82 -1.97 -0.96
N TRP A 338 2.10 -1.90 -0.59
CA TRP A 338 3.20 -2.22 -1.51
C TRP A 338 3.19 -3.70 -1.94
N GLN A 339 2.92 -4.62 -1.01
CA GLN A 339 2.79 -6.05 -1.37
C GLN A 339 1.61 -6.29 -2.32
N ALA A 340 0.47 -5.62 -2.10
CA ALA A 340 -0.69 -5.71 -3.00
C ALA A 340 -0.37 -5.13 -4.39
N PHE A 341 0.35 -4.00 -4.43
CA PHE A 341 0.73 -3.33 -5.66
C PHE A 341 1.76 -4.11 -6.49
N THR A 342 2.73 -4.77 -5.84
CA THR A 342 3.85 -5.42 -6.52
C THR A 342 3.74 -6.95 -6.63
N GLY A 343 2.87 -7.57 -5.83
CA GLY A 343 2.82 -9.03 -5.64
C GLY A 343 4.00 -9.62 -4.85
N ASN A 344 4.96 -8.80 -4.42
CA ASN A 344 6.13 -9.22 -3.66
C ASN A 344 5.85 -9.28 -2.15
N LEU A 345 6.72 -9.96 -1.41
CA LEU A 345 6.63 -10.06 0.05
C LEU A 345 7.65 -9.13 0.71
N ALA A 346 7.18 -8.35 1.68
CA ALA A 346 8.02 -7.56 2.56
C ALA A 346 8.54 -8.42 3.71
N THR A 347 9.77 -8.15 4.13
CA THR A 347 10.42 -8.86 5.24
C THR A 347 10.89 -7.90 6.31
N LEU A 348 10.74 -8.26 7.57
CA LEU A 348 11.37 -7.54 8.67
C LEU A 348 12.87 -7.84 8.64
N ASP A 349 13.72 -6.82 8.79
CA ASP A 349 15.18 -6.96 8.63
C ASP A 349 15.76 -8.05 9.56
N GLY A 350 16.48 -9.00 8.96
CA GLY A 350 17.02 -10.17 9.65
C GLY A 350 15.99 -11.23 10.11
N GLU A 351 14.70 -11.05 9.80
CA GLU A 351 13.61 -11.96 10.18
C GLU A 351 12.87 -12.55 8.96
N GLY A 352 11.55 -12.73 9.05
CA GLY A 352 10.70 -13.37 8.05
C GLY A 352 9.77 -12.39 7.34
N SER A 353 8.87 -12.93 6.52
CA SER A 353 7.85 -12.13 5.84
C SER A 353 6.89 -11.46 6.83
N PHE A 354 6.14 -10.46 6.36
CA PHE A 354 5.11 -9.81 7.16
C PHE A 354 4.16 -10.80 7.84
N LEU A 355 3.72 -11.82 7.11
CA LEU A 355 2.85 -12.87 7.65
C LEU A 355 3.54 -13.73 8.71
N ASP A 356 4.81 -14.09 8.50
CA ASP A 356 5.59 -14.87 9.48
C ASP A 356 5.72 -14.10 10.80
N VAL A 357 6.03 -12.80 10.72
CA VAL A 357 6.15 -11.92 11.88
C VAL A 357 4.81 -11.75 12.59
N GLN A 358 3.72 -11.54 11.84
CA GLN A 358 2.37 -11.47 12.38
C GLN A 358 2.00 -12.74 13.15
N GLN A 359 2.22 -13.92 12.56
CA GLN A 359 1.93 -15.19 13.21
C GLN A 359 2.74 -15.39 14.49
N LYS A 360 4.06 -15.10 14.45
CA LYS A 360 4.93 -15.18 15.63
C LYS A 360 4.47 -14.24 16.75
N ARG A 361 4.11 -13.00 16.41
CA ARG A 361 3.66 -11.99 17.38
C ARG A 361 2.30 -12.35 17.97
N ASN A 362 1.38 -12.91 17.17
CA ASN A 362 0.09 -13.39 17.66
C ASN A 362 0.23 -14.57 18.63
N LEU A 363 1.08 -15.55 18.32
CA LEU A 363 1.35 -16.71 19.19
C LEU A 363 1.96 -16.27 20.53
N ALA A 364 2.90 -15.32 20.52
CA ALA A 364 3.49 -14.77 21.73
C ALA A 364 2.43 -14.13 22.63
N THR A 365 1.50 -13.35 22.06
CA THR A 365 0.41 -12.71 22.81
C THR A 365 -0.55 -13.73 23.43
N SER A 366 -0.94 -14.78 22.70
CA SER A 366 -1.80 -15.85 23.24
C SER A 366 -1.14 -16.62 24.39
N SER A 367 0.17 -16.90 24.29
CA SER A 367 0.92 -17.60 25.34
C SER A 367 1.04 -16.80 26.64
N LEU A 368 1.05 -15.46 26.58
CA LEU A 368 1.10 -14.61 27.77
C LEU A 368 -0.26 -14.55 28.51
N VAL A 369 -1.36 -14.72 27.78
CA VAL A 369 -2.72 -14.75 28.36
C VAL A 369 -2.97 -16.06 29.12
N GLU A 370 -2.49 -17.20 28.61
CA GLU A 370 -2.64 -18.50 29.29
C GLU A 370 -1.80 -18.65 30.56
N VAL A 371 -0.69 -17.91 30.69
CA VAL A 371 0.17 -17.94 31.89
C VAL A 371 -0.35 -16.98 32.99
N ALA A 372 -1.23 -16.04 32.62
CA ALA A 372 -1.81 -15.05 33.53
C ALA A 372 -3.21 -15.45 34.07
N SER A 373 -3.78 -16.56 33.58
CA SER A 373 -5.02 -17.20 34.05
C SER A 373 -4.74 -18.40 34.93
#